data_AF-A0A965RPV9-F1
#
_entry.id   AF-A0A965RPV9-F1
#
_cell.length_a   1.000
_cell.length_b   1.000
_cell.length_c   1.000
_cell.angle_alpha   90.00
_cell.angle_beta   90.00
_cell.angle_gamma   90.00
#
_symmetry.space_group_name_H-M   'P 1'
#
loop_
_entity.id
_entity.type
_entity.pdbx_description
1 polymer ?
#
loop_
_entity_poly.entity_id
_entity_poly.type
_entity_poly.pdbx_seq_one_letter_code
_entity_poly.pdbx_strand_id
1 'polypeptide(L)'
;MNSKIGISIGVALGLLWFSWNAWNKKLPSDSSSSVPIIDSGIKILESESMEKSAAENEQHRKLVAWEQAERKINLKRTPVPIENGEATLEVQVTTKGTCFPGDANAIEMDLRAAPHHKLMATVEALSGAGKSLHWDLPDGFLAQGLASKTFKLPVGNHPTQYGFYLCTADRADKSCQGKTVRDINEIFTEHVRKDSNAGRELRTIFFQYFMLDERGVAAFSSYKNKDQRFEDLKQYAEERGVRGNNLANEIDGAKKKMNTLLSYPFVFDGTSLKIELPQYNLAACGQQEK
;
A
#
# COMPACT_ATOMS: atom_id res chain seq x y z
N MET A 1 -50.10 -36.15 5.51
CA MET A 1 -49.62 -36.45 6.87
C MET A 1 -48.51 -35.45 7.18
N ASN A 2 -48.75 -34.62 8.17
CA ASN A 2 -47.91 -33.50 8.58
C ASN A 2 -46.77 -33.99 9.47
N SER A 3 -45.56 -33.48 9.26
CA SER A 3 -44.57 -33.40 10.34
C SER A 3 -43.81 -32.08 10.21
N LYS A 4 -44.15 -31.15 11.09
CA LYS A 4 -43.43 -29.89 11.33
C LYS A 4 -42.48 -30.13 12.50
N ILE A 5 -41.18 -29.94 12.29
CA ILE A 5 -40.20 -29.86 13.38
C ILE A 5 -39.75 -28.40 13.45
N GLY A 6 -40.17 -27.72 14.52
CA GLY A 6 -39.74 -26.37 14.86
C GLY A 6 -38.45 -26.42 15.68
N ILE A 7 -37.47 -25.63 15.29
CA ILE A 7 -36.25 -25.40 16.07
C ILE A 7 -36.27 -23.94 16.51
N SER A 8 -36.35 -23.75 17.83
CA SER A 8 -36.28 -22.46 18.50
C SER A 8 -34.82 -22.16 18.80
N ILE A 9 -34.29 -21.06 18.26
CA ILE A 9 -32.93 -20.56 18.54
C ILE A 9 -33.09 -19.32 19.42
N GLY A 10 -32.75 -19.48 20.70
CA GLY A 10 -32.69 -18.39 21.67
C GLY A 10 -31.47 -17.51 21.42
N VAL A 11 -31.69 -16.21 21.25
CA VAL A 11 -30.66 -15.18 21.16
C VAL A 11 -30.35 -14.67 22.57
N ALA A 12 -29.18 -15.01 23.11
CA ALA A 12 -28.66 -14.43 24.34
C ALA A 12 -27.76 -13.23 23.99
N LEU A 13 -28.27 -12.02 24.18
CA LEU A 13 -27.52 -10.77 24.10
C LEU A 13 -26.83 -10.51 25.44
N GLY A 14 -25.53 -10.84 25.52
CA GLY A 14 -24.67 -10.46 26.63
C GLY A 14 -24.12 -9.05 26.43
N LEU A 15 -24.65 -8.09 27.20
CA LEU A 15 -24.11 -6.74 27.35
C LEU A 15 -22.91 -6.77 28.31
N LEU A 16 -21.70 -6.49 27.82
CA LEU A 16 -20.54 -6.21 28.66
C LEU A 16 -20.37 -4.70 28.82
N TRP A 17 -20.70 -4.22 30.02
CA TRP A 17 -20.33 -2.92 30.54
C TRP A 17 -18.85 -2.94 30.95
N PHE A 18 -18.02 -2.10 30.31
CA PHE A 18 -16.69 -1.78 30.82
C PHE A 18 -16.77 -0.45 31.57
N SER A 19 -16.55 -0.53 32.89
CA SER A 19 -16.43 0.60 33.80
C SER A 19 -15.03 1.22 33.71
N TRP A 20 -14.99 2.52 33.39
CA TRP A 20 -13.78 3.33 33.42
C TRP A 20 -13.62 3.89 34.84
N ASN A 21 -12.75 3.28 35.64
CA ASN A 21 -12.43 3.77 36.98
C ASN A 21 -11.39 4.89 36.91
N ALA A 22 -11.75 6.02 37.51
CA ALA A 22 -10.92 7.20 37.69
C ALA A 22 -9.74 6.92 38.63
N TRP A 23 -8.54 7.31 38.20
CA TRP A 23 -7.33 7.33 39.04
C TRP A 23 -6.99 8.78 39.38
N ASN A 24 -7.60 9.28 40.46
CA ASN A 24 -7.15 10.47 41.18
C ASN A 24 -6.12 10.05 42.23
N LYS A 25 -4.82 10.13 41.90
CA LYS A 25 -3.76 10.11 42.92
C LYS A 25 -3.45 11.54 43.35
N LYS A 26 -3.87 11.86 44.58
CA LYS A 26 -3.38 13.01 45.36
C LYS A 26 -1.88 12.86 45.58
N LEU A 27 -1.12 13.89 45.22
CA LEU A 27 0.27 14.06 45.68
C LEU A 27 0.24 14.74 47.06
N PRO A 28 1.07 14.29 48.02
CA PRO A 28 1.24 14.97 49.29
C PRO A 28 2.01 16.28 49.10
N SER A 29 1.49 17.35 49.69
CA SER A 29 2.22 18.59 49.94
C SER A 29 3.17 18.35 51.10
N ASP A 30 4.48 18.50 50.88
CA ASP A 30 5.42 18.62 51.98
C ASP A 30 6.52 19.64 51.72
N SER A 31 6.58 20.55 52.68
CA SER A 31 7.74 21.20 53.28
C SER A 31 8.75 21.95 52.40
N SER A 32 8.73 23.26 52.61
CA SER A 32 9.84 24.18 52.37
C SER A 32 11.09 23.72 53.12
N SER A 33 12.18 23.51 52.39
CA SER A 33 13.53 23.63 52.94
C SER A 33 14.33 24.59 52.05
N SER A 34 14.72 25.70 52.65
CA SER A 34 15.59 26.71 52.04
C SER A 34 17.02 26.19 52.03
N VAL A 35 17.55 25.92 50.84
CA VAL A 35 18.96 25.59 50.60
C VAL A 35 19.70 26.88 50.21
N PRO A 36 20.91 27.15 50.73
CA PRO A 36 21.68 28.34 50.39
C PRO A 36 22.21 28.27 48.97
N ILE A 37 22.08 29.40 48.27
CA ILE A 37 22.61 29.63 46.93
C ILE A 37 24.13 29.76 47.02
N ILE A 38 24.85 28.75 46.53
CA ILE A 38 26.28 28.86 46.23
C ILE A 38 26.36 29.35 44.79
N ASP A 39 26.57 30.66 44.66
CA ASP A 39 26.86 31.35 43.41
C ASP A 39 28.29 30.97 42.96
N SER A 40 28.39 29.98 42.07
CA SER A 40 29.65 29.64 41.42
C SER A 40 29.42 29.26 39.97
N GLY A 41 29.71 30.22 39.09
CA GLY A 41 30.22 30.03 37.73
C GLY A 41 29.71 28.83 36.92
N ILE A 42 28.44 28.87 36.51
CA ILE A 42 27.98 28.13 35.33
C ILE A 42 27.39 29.16 34.37
N LYS A 43 28.26 29.77 33.57
CA LYS A 43 27.87 30.49 32.37
C LYS A 43 28.59 29.80 31.22
N ILE A 44 27.84 29.49 30.17
CA ILE A 44 28.27 28.86 28.90
C ILE A 44 28.20 27.32 28.94
N LEU A 45 26.97 26.77 28.98
CA LEU A 45 26.63 25.41 28.52
C LEU A 45 25.10 25.23 28.33
N GLU A 46 24.28 26.15 28.84
CA GLU A 46 22.81 26.13 28.67
C GLU A 46 22.34 26.62 27.29
N SER A 47 23.09 27.48 26.58
CA SER A 47 22.65 27.98 25.27
C SER A 47 22.64 26.89 24.19
N GLU A 48 23.66 26.02 24.17
CA GLU A 48 23.70 24.90 23.21
C GLU A 48 22.70 23.78 23.54
N SER A 49 22.36 23.58 24.83
CA SER A 49 21.40 22.55 25.23
C SER A 49 19.94 22.99 24.96
N MET A 50 19.64 24.28 25.10
CA MET A 50 18.33 24.83 24.74
C MET A 50 18.11 24.89 23.23
N GLU A 51 19.14 25.21 22.44
CA GLU A 51 19.04 25.22 20.97
C GLU A 51 18.86 23.80 20.39
N LYS A 52 19.59 22.80 20.91
CA LYS A 52 19.38 21.39 20.53
C LYS A 52 17.97 20.91 20.88
N SER A 53 17.48 21.25 22.08
CA SER A 53 16.11 20.91 22.51
C SER A 53 15.03 21.59 21.67
N ALA A 54 15.22 22.84 21.25
CA ALA A 54 14.29 23.53 20.36
C ALA A 54 14.26 22.92 18.95
N ALA A 55 15.42 22.55 18.39
CA ALA A 55 15.53 21.92 17.09
C ALA A 55 14.91 20.51 17.06
N GLU A 56 15.17 19.69 18.08
CA GLU A 56 14.55 18.36 18.24
C GLU A 56 13.03 18.45 18.39
N ASN A 57 12.54 19.40 19.18
CA ASN A 57 11.10 19.65 19.32
C ASN A 57 10.44 20.08 18.00
N GLU A 58 11.12 20.90 17.21
CA GLU A 58 10.61 21.32 15.89
C GLU A 58 10.58 20.16 14.88
N GLN A 59 11.60 19.30 14.88
CA GLN A 59 11.60 18.08 14.08
C GLN A 59 10.45 17.14 14.48
N HIS A 60 10.24 16.94 15.78
CA HIS A 60 9.13 16.13 16.28
C HIS A 60 7.76 16.70 15.87
N ARG A 61 7.56 18.02 16.00
CA ARG A 61 6.34 18.69 15.55
C ARG A 61 6.09 18.50 14.05
N LYS A 62 7.12 18.62 13.22
CA LYS A 62 7.03 18.37 11.78
C LYS A 62 6.64 16.94 11.47
N LEU A 63 7.23 15.96 12.15
CA LEU A 63 6.89 14.54 11.98
C LEU A 63 5.42 14.27 12.31
N VAL A 64 4.94 14.78 13.45
CA VAL A 64 3.53 14.65 13.85
C VAL A 64 2.60 15.32 12.84
N ALA A 65 2.93 16.51 12.35
CA ALA A 65 2.15 17.20 11.33
C ALA A 65 2.08 16.40 10.01
N TRP A 66 3.19 15.79 9.58
CA TRP A 66 3.21 14.95 8.38
C TRP A 66 2.39 13.68 8.55
N GLU A 67 2.46 13.01 9.70
CA GLU A 67 1.62 11.84 9.97
C GLU A 67 0.13 12.19 9.93
N GLN A 68 -0.24 13.35 10.48
CA GLN A 68 -1.62 13.83 10.41
C GLN A 68 -2.06 14.11 8.97
N ALA A 69 -1.20 14.77 8.17
CA ALA A 69 -1.46 15.03 6.76
C ALA A 69 -1.61 13.72 5.96
N GLU A 70 -0.71 12.75 6.15
CA GLU A 70 -0.76 11.43 5.51
C GLU A 70 -2.06 10.70 5.84
N ARG A 71 -2.50 10.71 7.11
CA ARG A 71 -3.78 10.11 7.53
C ARG A 71 -4.98 10.78 6.86
N LYS A 72 -4.99 12.11 6.73
CA LYS A 72 -6.06 12.87 6.08
C LYS A 72 -6.27 12.42 4.63
N ILE A 73 -5.18 12.13 3.92
CA ILE A 73 -5.20 11.72 2.52
C ILE A 73 -5.15 10.19 2.33
N ASN A 74 -5.22 9.42 3.42
CA ASN A 74 -5.17 7.95 3.40
C ASN A 74 -3.90 7.37 2.75
N LEU A 75 -2.77 8.04 2.98
CA LEU A 75 -1.45 7.43 2.81
C LEU A 75 -1.17 6.53 4.01
N LYS A 76 -0.84 5.27 3.74
CA LYS A 76 -0.42 4.31 4.75
C LYS A 76 1.08 4.13 4.62
N ARG A 77 1.81 4.48 5.68
CA ARG A 77 3.25 4.38 5.74
C ARG A 77 3.69 3.15 6.50
N THR A 78 4.72 2.52 5.96
CA THR A 78 5.43 1.40 6.56
C THR A 78 6.93 1.65 6.47
N PRO A 79 7.67 1.55 7.58
CA PRO A 79 9.13 1.63 7.53
C PRO A 79 9.68 0.44 6.73
N VAL A 80 10.70 0.70 5.92
CA VAL A 80 11.44 -0.36 5.20
C VAL A 80 12.92 -0.22 5.52
N PRO A 81 13.71 -1.32 5.51
CA PRO A 81 15.15 -1.24 5.72
C PRO A 81 15.81 -0.36 4.66
N ILE A 82 16.63 0.59 5.10
CA ILE A 82 17.41 1.48 4.22
C ILE A 82 18.89 1.29 4.54
N GLU A 83 19.66 0.88 3.53
CA GLU A 83 21.10 0.66 3.64
C GLU A 83 21.79 1.27 2.43
N ASN A 84 22.88 2.02 2.66
CA ASN A 84 23.68 2.65 1.60
C ASN A 84 22.86 3.51 0.62
N GLY A 85 21.80 4.17 1.10
CA GLY A 85 20.94 5.01 0.27
C GLY A 85 19.93 4.24 -0.59
N GLU A 86 19.75 2.93 -0.36
CA GLU A 86 18.73 2.11 -1.03
C GLU A 86 17.74 1.54 -0.01
N ALA A 87 16.45 1.67 -0.30
CA ALA A 87 15.38 1.01 0.42
C ALA A 87 15.17 -0.40 -0.11
N THR A 88 15.06 -1.36 0.80
CA THR A 88 14.76 -2.76 0.50
C THR A 88 13.26 -3.00 0.63
N LEU A 89 12.59 -3.20 -0.51
CA LEU A 89 11.16 -3.40 -0.59
C LEU A 89 10.85 -4.84 -0.97
N GLU A 90 10.37 -5.64 -0.02
CA GLU A 90 9.85 -6.98 -0.31
C GLU A 90 8.42 -6.88 -0.83
N VAL A 91 8.17 -7.50 -1.97
CA VAL A 91 6.84 -7.61 -2.57
C VAL A 91 6.45 -9.07 -2.64
N GLN A 92 5.23 -9.37 -2.22
CA GLN A 92 4.61 -10.68 -2.30
C GLN A 92 3.34 -10.58 -3.15
N VAL A 93 3.26 -11.41 -4.19
CA VAL A 93 2.03 -11.61 -4.97
C VAL A 93 1.47 -12.96 -4.57
N THR A 94 0.27 -12.96 -4.02
CA THR A 94 -0.41 -14.15 -3.52
C THR A 94 -1.73 -14.34 -4.24
N THR A 95 -2.19 -15.59 -4.34
CA THR A 95 -3.58 -15.84 -4.71
C THR A 95 -4.42 -16.12 -3.48
N LYS A 96 -5.68 -15.69 -3.51
CA LYS A 96 -6.63 -15.86 -2.41
C LYS A 96 -7.84 -16.63 -2.89
N GLY A 97 -8.11 -17.77 -2.28
CA GLY A 97 -9.30 -18.57 -2.57
C GLY A 97 -10.59 -17.78 -2.34
N THR A 98 -11.47 -17.78 -3.33
CA THR A 98 -12.79 -17.15 -3.31
C THR A 98 -13.82 -18.02 -4.04
N CYS A 99 -15.10 -17.69 -3.90
CA CYS A 99 -16.19 -18.45 -4.52
C CYS A 99 -16.68 -17.98 -5.86
N PHE A 100 -16.02 -16.98 -6.38
CA PHE A 100 -16.30 -16.42 -7.67
C PHE A 100 -14.98 -16.34 -8.44
N PRO A 101 -15.02 -16.41 -9.78
CA PRO A 101 -13.85 -16.06 -10.58
C PRO A 101 -13.32 -14.69 -10.16
N GLY A 102 -12.01 -14.61 -9.96
CA GLY A 102 -11.31 -13.40 -9.56
C GLY A 102 -10.16 -13.06 -10.49
N ASP A 103 -9.36 -12.08 -10.09
CA ASP A 103 -8.26 -11.54 -10.88
C ASP A 103 -7.30 -12.62 -11.38
N ALA A 104 -6.91 -13.55 -10.51
CA ALA A 104 -6.01 -14.65 -10.87
C ALA A 104 -6.57 -15.53 -12.00
N ASN A 105 -7.89 -15.76 -12.03
CA ASN A 105 -8.52 -16.55 -13.08
C ASN A 105 -8.54 -15.80 -14.42
N ALA A 106 -8.85 -14.51 -14.40
CA ALA A 106 -8.85 -13.69 -15.61
C ALA A 106 -7.45 -13.60 -16.22
N ILE A 107 -6.42 -13.42 -15.38
CA ILE A 107 -5.01 -13.44 -15.79
C ILE A 107 -4.64 -14.79 -16.41
N GLU A 108 -5.04 -15.89 -15.77
CA GLU A 108 -4.77 -17.23 -16.28
C GLU A 108 -5.40 -17.46 -17.67
N MET A 109 -6.64 -17.01 -17.86
CA MET A 109 -7.31 -17.08 -19.17
C MET A 109 -6.56 -16.25 -20.23
N ASP A 110 -6.12 -15.04 -19.87
CA ASP A 110 -5.37 -14.14 -20.77
C ASP A 110 -4.03 -14.74 -21.20
N LEU A 111 -3.25 -15.29 -20.27
CA LEU A 111 -1.98 -15.94 -20.56
C LEU A 111 -2.14 -17.24 -21.36
N ARG A 112 -3.21 -18.00 -21.13
CA ARG A 112 -3.51 -19.20 -21.94
C ARG A 112 -3.87 -18.85 -23.38
N ALA A 113 -4.56 -17.74 -23.60
CA ALA A 113 -4.90 -17.26 -24.95
C ALA A 113 -3.68 -16.74 -25.72
N ALA A 114 -2.65 -16.25 -25.02
CA ALA A 114 -1.39 -15.79 -25.62
C ALA A 114 -0.16 -16.43 -24.93
N PRO A 115 0.20 -17.68 -25.29
CA PRO A 115 1.28 -18.44 -24.62
C PRO A 115 2.70 -17.84 -24.72
N HIS A 116 2.88 -16.82 -25.55
CA HIS A 116 4.15 -16.09 -25.69
C HIS A 116 4.26 -14.93 -24.69
N HIS A 117 3.14 -14.49 -24.10
CA HIS A 117 3.12 -13.52 -23.02
C HIS A 117 3.57 -14.19 -21.71
N LYS A 118 4.16 -13.36 -20.84
CA LYS A 118 4.47 -13.67 -19.44
C LYS A 118 3.74 -12.68 -18.53
N LEU A 119 3.61 -13.03 -17.25
CA LEU A 119 3.22 -12.07 -16.24
C LEU A 119 4.45 -11.42 -15.63
N MET A 120 4.45 -10.10 -15.56
CA MET A 120 5.57 -9.32 -15.04
C MET A 120 5.08 -8.28 -14.04
N ALA A 121 5.81 -8.13 -12.95
CA ALA A 121 5.66 -7.04 -12.01
C ALA A 121 6.78 -6.01 -12.23
N THR A 122 6.46 -4.73 -12.11
CA THR A 122 7.47 -3.66 -12.17
C THR A 122 7.27 -2.61 -11.10
N VAL A 123 8.38 -2.00 -10.68
CA VAL A 123 8.42 -0.79 -9.88
C VAL A 123 9.10 0.30 -10.71
N GLU A 124 8.37 1.38 -10.96
CA GLU A 124 8.77 2.42 -11.90
C GLU A 124 8.52 3.80 -11.31
N ALA A 125 9.48 4.73 -11.45
CA ALA A 125 9.26 6.11 -11.02
C ALA A 125 8.22 6.77 -11.94
N LEU A 126 7.25 7.48 -11.37
CA LEU A 126 6.17 8.08 -12.16
C LEU A 126 6.65 9.22 -13.07
N SER A 127 7.76 9.87 -12.69
CA SER A 127 8.43 10.88 -13.51
C SER A 127 9.08 10.31 -14.78
N GLY A 128 9.14 8.99 -14.94
CA GLY A 128 9.87 8.30 -15.99
C GLY A 128 11.38 8.32 -15.82
N ALA A 129 11.89 8.88 -14.71
CA ALA A 129 13.31 8.92 -14.42
C ALA A 129 13.82 7.57 -13.89
N GLY A 130 15.05 7.21 -14.24
CA GLY A 130 15.69 5.99 -13.78
C GLY A 130 15.29 4.73 -14.56
N LYS A 131 15.77 3.58 -14.08
CA LYS A 131 15.54 2.28 -14.72
C LYS A 131 14.35 1.59 -14.07
N SER A 132 13.44 1.05 -14.88
CA SER A 132 12.38 0.17 -14.40
C SER A 132 12.98 -1.08 -13.74
N LEU A 133 12.56 -1.34 -12.51
CA LEU A 133 12.87 -2.58 -11.82
C LEU A 133 11.76 -3.58 -12.17
N HIS A 134 12.12 -4.69 -12.78
CA HIS A 134 11.15 -5.69 -13.23
C HIS A 134 11.42 -7.06 -12.60
N TRP A 135 10.35 -7.84 -12.55
CA TRP A 135 10.33 -9.18 -12.04
C TRP A 135 9.35 -10.01 -12.86
N ASP A 136 9.87 -10.98 -13.60
CA ASP A 136 9.05 -11.98 -14.27
C ASP A 136 8.51 -12.94 -13.21
N LEU A 137 7.20 -13.04 -13.08
CA LEU A 137 6.60 -13.96 -12.13
C LEU A 137 6.81 -15.39 -12.62
N PRO A 138 7.13 -16.35 -11.72
CA PRO A 138 7.39 -17.72 -12.12
C PRO A 138 6.23 -18.35 -12.90
N ASP A 139 6.56 -19.12 -13.93
CA ASP A 139 5.57 -19.94 -14.62
C ASP A 139 4.90 -20.88 -13.60
N GLY A 140 3.56 -20.83 -13.54
CA GLY A 140 2.77 -21.62 -12.60
C GLY A 140 2.55 -20.98 -11.23
N PHE A 141 3.00 -19.75 -10.95
CA PHE A 141 2.72 -19.11 -9.66
C PHE A 141 1.21 -18.99 -9.36
N LEU A 142 0.37 -18.82 -10.39
CA LEU A 142 -1.09 -18.78 -10.23
C LEU A 142 -1.67 -20.08 -9.66
N ALA A 143 -0.99 -21.22 -9.88
CA ALA A 143 -1.35 -22.50 -9.29
C ALA A 143 -0.72 -22.70 -7.90
N GLN A 144 0.50 -22.20 -7.69
CA GLN A 144 1.23 -22.30 -6.42
C GLN A 144 0.69 -21.34 -5.34
N GLY A 145 0.14 -20.20 -5.76
CA GLY A 145 -0.51 -19.21 -4.92
C GLY A 145 0.41 -18.20 -4.21
N LEU A 146 1.72 -18.26 -4.44
CA LEU A 146 2.68 -17.31 -3.87
C LEU A 146 3.87 -17.10 -4.82
N ALA A 147 4.25 -15.84 -4.98
CA ALA A 147 5.51 -15.42 -5.56
C ALA A 147 6.05 -14.24 -4.72
N SER A 148 7.37 -14.16 -4.52
CA SER A 148 7.98 -13.04 -3.80
C SER A 148 9.25 -12.51 -4.47
N LYS A 149 9.50 -11.22 -4.31
CA LYS A 149 10.70 -10.55 -4.81
C LYS A 149 11.07 -9.35 -3.95
N THR A 150 12.35 -9.17 -3.74
CA THR A 150 12.91 -7.97 -3.13
C THR A 150 13.39 -7.00 -4.22
N PHE A 151 12.90 -5.76 -4.14
CA PHE A 151 13.35 -4.62 -4.95
C PHE A 151 14.27 -3.73 -4.12
N LYS A 152 15.27 -3.14 -4.77
CA LYS A 152 16.12 -2.10 -4.18
C LYS A 152 15.83 -0.78 -4.87
N LEU A 153 15.39 0.20 -4.10
CA LEU A 153 14.95 1.50 -4.62
C LEU A 153 15.86 2.61 -4.08
N PRO A 154 16.37 3.51 -4.93
CA PRO A 154 17.19 4.61 -4.44
C PRO A 154 16.35 5.55 -3.57
N VAL A 155 16.90 5.90 -2.41
CA VAL A 155 16.34 6.90 -1.49
C VAL A 155 17.14 8.19 -1.65
N GLY A 156 16.44 9.27 -2.01
CA GLY A 156 17.03 10.60 -2.11
C GLY A 156 16.62 11.52 -0.97
N ASN A 157 17.18 12.73 -0.97
CA ASN A 157 16.85 13.78 0.00
C ASN A 157 15.40 14.29 -0.12
N HIS A 158 14.73 13.97 -1.22
CA HIS A 158 13.34 14.33 -1.49
C HIS A 158 12.54 13.06 -1.75
N PRO A 159 11.26 13.00 -1.33
CA PRO A 159 10.44 11.84 -1.62
C PRO A 159 10.29 11.64 -3.13
N THR A 160 10.26 10.38 -3.55
CA THR A 160 10.11 9.98 -4.95
C THR A 160 8.82 9.18 -5.13
N GLN A 161 8.09 9.44 -6.21
CA GLN A 161 6.85 8.73 -6.53
C GLN A 161 7.12 7.53 -7.41
N TYR A 162 6.50 6.42 -7.06
CA TYR A 162 6.59 5.17 -7.79
C TYR A 162 5.20 4.59 -8.07
N GLY A 163 5.13 3.85 -9.16
CA GLY A 163 4.05 2.94 -9.47
C GLY A 163 4.55 1.51 -9.33
N PHE A 164 3.79 0.68 -8.61
CA PHE A 164 3.89 -0.76 -8.76
C PHE A 164 2.86 -1.22 -9.79
N TYR A 165 3.30 -2.04 -10.73
CA TYR A 165 2.46 -2.56 -11.81
C TYR A 165 2.51 -4.08 -11.83
N LEU A 166 1.39 -4.70 -12.22
CA LEU A 166 1.36 -6.05 -12.74
C LEU A 166 0.83 -5.98 -14.17
N CYS A 167 1.49 -6.63 -15.11
CA CYS A 167 1.10 -6.60 -16.52
C CYS A 167 1.38 -7.91 -17.25
N THR A 168 0.65 -8.13 -18.35
CA THR A 168 1.07 -9.08 -19.39
C THR A 168 2.15 -8.42 -20.25
N ALA A 169 3.18 -9.19 -20.58
CA ALA A 169 4.39 -8.68 -21.20
C ALA A 169 4.95 -9.69 -22.20
N ASP A 170 5.62 -9.21 -23.25
CA ASP A 170 6.44 -10.07 -24.08
C ASP A 170 7.73 -10.44 -23.34
N ARG A 171 8.40 -11.51 -23.77
CA ARG A 171 9.65 -11.97 -23.12
C ARG A 171 10.73 -10.90 -23.02
N ALA A 172 10.83 -10.00 -24.01
CA ALA A 172 11.83 -8.95 -24.07
C ALA A 172 11.48 -7.71 -23.22
N ASP A 173 10.23 -7.57 -22.80
CA ASP A 173 9.76 -6.41 -22.05
C ASP A 173 10.39 -6.34 -20.65
N LYS A 174 10.57 -5.10 -20.20
CA LYS A 174 11.13 -4.75 -18.87
C LYS A 174 10.34 -3.64 -18.18
N SER A 175 9.20 -3.25 -18.72
CA SER A 175 8.35 -2.18 -18.18
C SER A 175 6.88 -2.49 -18.47
N CYS A 176 6.01 -2.08 -17.56
CA CYS A 176 4.57 -2.11 -17.76
C CYS A 176 4.03 -0.78 -18.33
N GLN A 177 4.89 0.24 -18.48
CA GLN A 177 4.49 1.54 -19.05
C GLN A 177 4.11 1.39 -20.52
N GLY A 178 3.14 2.21 -20.95
CA GLY A 178 2.63 2.23 -22.32
C GLY A 178 1.71 1.07 -22.68
N LYS A 179 1.56 0.08 -21.81
CA LYS A 179 0.59 -1.01 -21.98
C LYS A 179 -0.84 -0.51 -21.77
N THR A 180 -1.79 -1.19 -22.38
CA THR A 180 -3.20 -0.80 -22.26
C THR A 180 -3.71 -1.12 -20.86
N VAL A 181 -4.35 -0.14 -20.24
CA VAL A 181 -4.92 -0.28 -18.91
C VAL A 181 -6.32 -0.85 -19.06
N ARG A 182 -6.54 -2.08 -18.57
CA ARG A 182 -7.82 -2.79 -18.69
C ARG A 182 -8.28 -3.29 -17.33
N ASP A 183 -9.54 -2.97 -16.98
CA ASP A 183 -10.17 -3.55 -15.81
C ASP A 183 -10.25 -5.07 -15.95
N ILE A 184 -10.07 -5.77 -14.83
CA ILE A 184 -10.00 -7.22 -14.85
C ILE A 184 -11.32 -7.88 -15.25
N ASN A 185 -12.47 -7.21 -15.01
CA ASN A 185 -13.77 -7.68 -15.47
C ASN A 185 -13.94 -7.52 -16.98
N GLU A 186 -13.31 -6.51 -17.59
CA GLU A 186 -13.27 -6.37 -19.06
C GLU A 186 -12.54 -7.56 -19.66
N ILE A 187 -11.34 -7.88 -19.13
CA ILE A 187 -10.53 -9.03 -19.56
C ILE A 187 -11.34 -10.32 -19.44
N PHE A 188 -11.94 -10.57 -18.27
CA PHE A 188 -12.76 -11.76 -18.06
C PHE A 188 -13.93 -11.85 -19.06
N THR A 189 -14.61 -10.72 -19.29
CA THR A 189 -15.77 -10.64 -20.20
C THR A 189 -15.37 -10.93 -21.65
N GLU A 190 -14.23 -10.44 -22.12
CA GLU A 190 -13.71 -10.72 -23.47
C GLU A 190 -13.54 -12.23 -23.70
N HIS A 191 -12.92 -12.92 -22.74
CA HIS A 191 -12.68 -14.37 -22.84
C HIS A 191 -13.98 -15.17 -22.78
N VAL A 192 -14.90 -14.82 -21.88
CA VAL A 192 -16.22 -15.49 -21.78
C VAL A 192 -17.04 -15.32 -23.06
N ARG A 193 -16.94 -14.15 -23.71
CA ARG A 193 -17.60 -13.88 -25.00
C ARG A 193 -16.88 -14.49 -26.20
N LYS A 194 -15.72 -15.11 -25.99
CA LYS A 194 -14.85 -15.64 -27.06
C LYS A 194 -14.49 -14.59 -28.10
N ASP A 195 -14.15 -13.38 -27.66
CA ASP A 195 -13.68 -12.33 -28.55
C ASP A 195 -12.43 -12.81 -29.29
N SER A 196 -12.41 -12.66 -30.61
CA SER A 196 -11.27 -13.00 -31.47
C SER A 196 -9.95 -12.28 -31.11
N ASN A 197 -10.04 -11.18 -30.36
CA ASN A 197 -8.91 -10.38 -29.91
C ASN A 197 -8.54 -10.59 -28.44
N ALA A 198 -9.26 -11.44 -27.69
CA ALA A 198 -8.96 -11.69 -26.29
C ALA A 198 -7.52 -12.21 -26.10
N GLY A 199 -6.79 -11.66 -25.13
CA GLY A 199 -5.40 -12.01 -24.83
C GLY A 199 -4.33 -11.52 -25.80
N ARG A 200 -4.68 -10.86 -26.91
CA ARG A 200 -3.68 -10.39 -27.89
C ARG A 200 -2.94 -9.12 -27.46
N GLU A 201 -3.54 -8.32 -26.60
CA GLU A 201 -3.01 -7.03 -26.19
C GLU A 201 -2.18 -7.16 -24.92
N LEU A 202 -1.04 -6.45 -24.86
CA LEU A 202 -0.25 -6.32 -23.63
C LEU A 202 -0.91 -5.31 -22.69
N ARG A 203 -1.21 -5.74 -21.47
CA ARG A 203 -2.13 -5.04 -20.58
C ARG A 203 -1.50 -4.78 -19.23
N THR A 204 -1.68 -3.58 -18.69
CA THR A 204 -1.58 -3.36 -17.24
C THR A 204 -2.88 -3.79 -16.59
N ILE A 205 -2.77 -4.71 -15.64
CA ILE A 205 -3.90 -5.34 -14.95
C ILE A 205 -3.98 -4.98 -13.47
N PHE A 206 -2.89 -4.47 -12.91
CA PHE A 206 -2.83 -3.95 -11.55
C PHE A 206 -1.96 -2.69 -11.53
N PHE A 207 -2.36 -1.70 -10.73
CA PHE A 207 -1.56 -0.52 -10.46
C PHE A 207 -1.77 -0.02 -9.03
N GLN A 208 -0.66 0.37 -8.39
CA GLN A 208 -0.71 1.01 -7.09
C GLN A 208 0.36 2.09 -6.98
N TYR A 209 -0.08 3.29 -6.61
CA TYR A 209 0.76 4.44 -6.32
C TYR A 209 1.41 4.31 -4.94
N PHE A 210 2.68 4.64 -4.81
CA PHE A 210 3.33 4.87 -3.53
C PHE A 210 4.44 5.91 -3.62
N MET A 211 4.81 6.47 -2.47
CA MET A 211 5.97 7.34 -2.31
C MET A 211 7.02 6.66 -1.46
N LEU A 212 8.28 6.97 -1.72
CA LEU A 212 9.43 6.52 -0.94
C LEU A 212 10.22 7.75 -0.46
N ASP A 213 10.49 7.81 0.84
CA ASP A 213 11.45 8.74 1.46
C ASP A 213 12.26 8.01 2.55
N GLU A 214 13.09 8.75 3.30
CA GLU A 214 13.90 8.23 4.40
C GLU A 214 13.09 7.56 5.53
N ARG A 215 11.77 7.83 5.60
CA ARG A 215 10.88 7.22 6.60
C ARG A 215 10.28 5.90 6.11
N GLY A 216 10.52 5.54 4.85
CA GLY A 216 10.07 4.31 4.22
C GLY A 216 9.03 4.53 3.13
N VAL A 217 8.15 3.54 2.93
CA VAL A 217 7.17 3.52 1.84
C VAL A 217 5.81 3.99 2.33
N ALA A 218 5.20 4.94 1.63
CA ALA A 218 3.82 5.38 1.85
C ALA A 218 2.95 5.04 0.64
N ALA A 219 2.07 4.04 0.78
CA ALA A 219 1.13 3.66 -0.27
C ALA A 219 -0.15 4.49 -0.16
N PHE A 220 -0.63 5.00 -1.30
CA PHE A 220 -1.86 5.79 -1.37
C PHE A 220 -3.05 4.90 -1.64
N SER A 221 -4.12 5.00 -0.85
CA SER A 221 -5.33 4.23 -1.10
C SER A 221 -6.52 5.16 -1.27
N SER A 222 -7.12 5.19 -2.46
CA SER A 222 -8.37 5.91 -2.70
C SER A 222 -9.50 4.95 -3.04
N TYR A 223 -10.01 4.25 -2.03
CA TYR A 223 -11.27 3.52 -2.18
C TYR A 223 -12.43 4.53 -2.32
N LYS A 224 -13.06 4.52 -3.50
CA LYS A 224 -14.33 5.20 -3.89
C LYS A 224 -14.32 6.74 -3.91
N ASN A 225 -14.49 7.30 -5.13
CA ASN A 225 -14.95 8.66 -5.46
C ASN A 225 -14.61 9.78 -4.46
N LYS A 226 -13.33 10.15 -4.39
CA LYS A 226 -12.92 11.42 -3.80
C LYS A 226 -11.82 12.02 -4.65
N ASP A 227 -12.18 12.65 -5.77
CA ASP A 227 -11.27 13.50 -6.55
C ASP A 227 -10.46 14.42 -5.63
N GLN A 228 -11.12 14.93 -4.58
CA GLN A 228 -10.50 15.72 -3.52
C GLN A 228 -9.25 15.07 -2.89
N ARG A 229 -9.19 13.74 -2.71
CA ARG A 229 -8.02 13.08 -2.13
C ARG A 229 -6.80 13.11 -3.05
N PHE A 230 -7.02 13.09 -4.37
CA PHE A 230 -5.93 13.26 -5.32
C PHE A 230 -5.44 14.71 -5.37
N GLU A 231 -6.35 15.68 -5.22
CA GLU A 231 -5.96 17.09 -5.06
C GLU A 231 -5.19 17.32 -3.74
N ASP A 232 -5.66 16.74 -2.63
CA ASP A 232 -4.94 16.80 -1.36
C ASP A 232 -3.58 16.07 -1.45
N LEU A 233 -3.47 15.00 -2.25
CA LEU A 233 -2.20 14.32 -2.54
C LEU A 233 -1.25 15.20 -3.35
N LYS A 234 -1.73 15.94 -4.35
CA LYS A 234 -0.93 16.92 -5.11
C LYS A 234 -0.38 17.97 -4.16
N GLN A 235 -1.24 18.59 -3.35
CA GLN A 235 -0.83 19.58 -2.35
C GLN A 235 0.22 19.00 -1.38
N TYR A 236 -0.06 17.82 -0.82
CA TYR A 236 0.89 17.14 0.08
C TYR A 236 2.24 16.89 -0.61
N ALA A 237 2.23 16.45 -1.88
CA ALA A 237 3.45 16.16 -2.62
C ALA A 237 4.26 17.44 -2.91
N GLU A 238 3.59 18.54 -3.24
CA GLU A 238 4.21 19.86 -3.40
C GLU A 238 4.84 20.36 -2.09
N GLU A 239 4.10 20.31 -0.98
CA GLU A 239 4.58 20.71 0.36
C GLU A 239 5.78 19.89 0.83
N ARG A 240 5.86 18.61 0.42
CA ARG A 240 6.98 17.70 0.73
C ARG A 240 8.14 17.82 -0.25
N GLY A 241 8.03 18.65 -1.29
CA GLY A 241 9.06 18.80 -2.31
C GLY A 241 9.32 17.51 -3.07
N VAL A 242 8.28 16.73 -3.35
CA VAL A 242 8.35 15.48 -4.10
C VAL A 242 8.96 15.75 -5.49
N ARG A 243 9.91 14.91 -5.90
CA ARG A 243 10.51 15.02 -7.23
C ARG A 243 9.56 14.52 -8.33
N GLY A 244 9.42 15.32 -9.38
CA GLY A 244 8.66 15.01 -10.59
C GLY A 244 8.96 16.02 -11.69
N ASN A 245 8.88 15.60 -12.96
CA ASN A 245 9.00 16.52 -14.09
C ASN A 245 7.71 17.33 -14.25
N ASN A 246 6.57 16.67 -13.99
CA ASN A 246 5.25 17.29 -13.95
C ASN A 246 4.39 16.56 -12.93
N LEU A 247 4.55 16.94 -11.66
CA LEU A 247 3.92 16.28 -10.51
C LEU A 247 2.39 16.13 -10.67
N ALA A 248 1.71 17.18 -11.12
CA ALA A 248 0.27 17.15 -11.33
C ALA A 248 -0.15 16.10 -12.36
N ASN A 249 0.52 16.06 -13.52
CA ASN A 249 0.25 15.08 -14.58
C ASN A 249 0.59 13.65 -14.16
N GLU A 250 1.65 13.46 -13.38
CA GLU A 250 2.06 12.16 -12.84
C GLU A 250 0.96 11.61 -11.89
N ILE A 251 0.45 12.45 -10.99
CA ILE A 251 -0.63 12.10 -10.06
C ILE A 251 -1.95 11.87 -10.81
N ASP A 252 -2.28 12.69 -11.82
CA ASP A 252 -3.47 12.48 -12.64
C ASP A 252 -3.39 11.18 -13.47
N GLY A 253 -2.20 10.84 -13.96
CA GLY A 253 -1.93 9.58 -14.61
C GLY A 253 -2.07 8.37 -13.67
N ALA A 254 -1.66 8.51 -12.40
CA ALA A 254 -1.88 7.51 -11.37
C ALA A 254 -3.37 7.39 -11.01
N LYS A 255 -4.07 8.51 -10.84
CA LYS A 255 -5.51 8.60 -10.60
C LYS A 255 -6.31 7.85 -11.66
N LYS A 256 -6.01 8.10 -12.94
CA LYS A 256 -6.66 7.40 -14.05
C LYS A 256 -6.49 5.88 -13.92
N LYS A 257 -5.27 5.39 -13.69
CA LYS A 257 -4.98 3.95 -13.55
C LYS A 257 -5.68 3.32 -12.35
N MET A 258 -5.63 3.96 -11.17
CA MET A 258 -6.28 3.46 -9.96
C MET A 258 -7.81 3.44 -10.09
N ASN A 259 -8.39 4.41 -10.79
CA ASN A 259 -9.83 4.45 -11.05
C ASN A 259 -10.28 3.41 -12.09
N THR A 260 -9.42 3.08 -13.07
CA THR A 260 -9.73 2.08 -14.10
C THR A 260 -9.57 0.65 -13.58
N LEU A 261 -8.45 0.33 -12.90
CA LEU A 261 -8.12 -1.06 -12.57
C LEU A 261 -8.80 -1.58 -11.30
N LEU A 262 -9.42 -0.68 -10.51
CA LEU A 262 -10.16 -0.97 -9.28
C LEU A 262 -9.47 -1.99 -8.35
N SER A 263 -8.13 -2.02 -8.38
CA SER A 263 -7.37 -3.10 -7.80
C SER A 263 -7.52 -3.14 -6.28
N TYR A 264 -7.48 -4.35 -5.70
CA TYR A 264 -7.38 -4.52 -4.25
C TYR A 264 -6.18 -3.71 -3.72
N PRO A 265 -6.31 -2.97 -2.60
CA PRO A 265 -5.19 -2.16 -2.13
C PRO A 265 -4.08 -3.09 -1.64
N PHE A 266 -2.85 -2.57 -1.62
CA PHE A 266 -1.81 -3.24 -0.86
C PHE A 266 -2.19 -3.39 0.60
N VAL A 267 -1.84 -4.56 1.13
CA VAL A 267 -1.75 -4.79 2.56
C VAL A 267 -0.27 -4.76 2.91
N PHE A 268 0.12 -3.88 3.83
CA PHE A 268 1.43 -3.99 4.44
C PHE A 268 1.39 -5.11 5.48
N ASP A 269 2.28 -6.08 5.34
CA ASP A 269 2.51 -7.13 6.32
C ASP A 269 3.95 -7.00 6.84
N GLY A 270 4.11 -6.37 8.00
CA GLY A 270 5.42 -5.92 8.47
C GLY A 270 6.06 -4.94 7.47
N THR A 271 7.23 -5.29 6.94
CA THR A 271 7.98 -4.51 5.94
C THR A 271 7.65 -4.87 4.49
N SER A 272 6.76 -5.86 4.29
CA SER A 272 6.45 -6.41 2.97
C SER A 272 5.17 -5.82 2.40
N LEU A 273 5.17 -5.57 1.09
CA LEU A 273 3.98 -5.24 0.32
C LEU A 273 3.31 -6.52 -0.16
N LYS A 274 2.12 -6.80 0.34
CA LYS A 274 1.32 -7.96 -0.09
C LYS A 274 0.23 -7.53 -1.07
N ILE A 275 0.18 -8.27 -2.17
CA ILE A 275 -0.83 -8.18 -3.22
C ILE A 275 -1.60 -9.50 -3.20
N GLU A 276 -2.91 -9.42 -3.02
CA GLU A 276 -3.79 -10.59 -3.02
C GLU A 276 -4.62 -10.57 -4.32
N LEU A 277 -4.41 -11.56 -5.18
CA LEU A 277 -5.19 -11.78 -6.39
C LEU A 277 -6.30 -12.80 -6.08
N PRO A 278 -7.58 -12.40 -6.08
CA PRO A 278 -8.67 -13.35 -5.87
C PRO A 278 -8.65 -14.46 -6.93
N GLN A 279 -8.83 -15.69 -6.50
CA GLN A 279 -8.85 -16.89 -7.34
C GLN A 279 -10.01 -17.78 -6.93
N TYR A 280 -10.78 -18.23 -7.90
CA TYR A 280 -11.82 -19.22 -7.68
C TYR A 280 -11.21 -20.50 -7.11
N ASN A 281 -11.72 -20.93 -5.95
CA ASN A 281 -11.29 -22.14 -5.27
C ASN A 281 -12.52 -22.81 -4.62
N LEU A 282 -12.87 -24.01 -5.08
CA LEU A 282 -14.01 -24.79 -4.58
C LEU A 282 -13.95 -25.04 -3.07
N ALA A 283 -12.75 -25.28 -2.51
CA ALA A 283 -12.56 -25.50 -1.08
C ALA A 283 -12.93 -24.27 -0.24
N ALA A 284 -12.77 -23.06 -0.80
CA ALA A 284 -13.16 -21.82 -0.15
C ALA A 284 -14.69 -21.62 -0.07
N CYS A 285 -15.48 -22.46 -0.74
CA CYS A 285 -16.93 -22.30 -0.89
C CYS A 285 -17.80 -23.07 0.06
N GLY A 286 -17.20 -23.71 1.06
CA GLY A 286 -17.95 -24.39 2.09
C GLY A 286 -18.82 -25.52 1.55
N GLN A 287 -18.47 -26.10 0.39
CA GLN A 287 -19.00 -27.42 0.04
C GLN A 287 -18.37 -28.42 1.01
N GLN A 288 -19.02 -28.61 2.16
CA GLN A 288 -18.94 -29.88 2.86
C GLN A 288 -19.34 -30.94 1.85
N GLU A 289 -18.39 -31.79 1.47
CA GLU A 289 -18.69 -33.06 0.80
C GLU A 289 -19.83 -33.72 1.58
N LYS A 290 -20.97 -33.89 0.93
CA LYS A 290 -22.07 -34.74 1.42
C LYS A 290 -21.88 -36.13 0.87
#